data_AF-A0A920AKV4-F1
#
_entry.id   AF-A0A920AKV4-F1
#
_cell.length_a   1.000
_cell.length_b   1.000
_cell.length_c   1.000
_cell.angle_alpha   90.00
_cell.angle_beta   90.00
_cell.angle_gamma   90.00
#
_symmetry.space_group_name_H-M   'P 1'
#
loop_
_entity.id
_entity.type
_entity.pdbx_description
1 polymer ?
#
loop_
_entity_poly.entity_id
_entity_poly.type
_entity_poly.pdbx_seq_one_letter_code
_entity_poly.pdbx_strand_id
1 'polypeptide(L)' 'MTFGPLGVELKNNLKNSWWSSMVYERDDVEGLDSSILTHQHVLKYSGHEETLLIP' A
#
# COMPACT_ATOMS: atom_id res chain seq x y z
N MET A 1 11.71 -9.57 -10.15
CA MET A 1 11.79 -8.47 -11.14
C MET A 1 12.44 -7.28 -10.48
N THR A 2 13.50 -6.74 -11.08
CA THR A 2 14.15 -5.51 -10.60
C THR A 2 13.63 -4.34 -11.43
N PHE A 3 13.24 -3.24 -10.80
CA PHE A 3 12.89 -2.01 -11.51
C PHE A 3 14.17 -1.42 -12.10
N GLY A 4 14.30 -1.40 -13.43
CA GLY A 4 15.41 -0.71 -14.10
C GLY A 4 15.36 0.81 -13.89
N PRO A 5 16.40 1.57 -14.29
CA PRO A 5 16.51 3.01 -14.02
C PRO A 5 15.27 3.82 -14.43
N LEU A 6 14.73 3.58 -15.63
CA LEU A 6 13.49 4.25 -16.07
C LEU A 6 12.25 3.74 -15.33
N GLY A 7 12.24 2.48 -14.94
CA GLY A 7 11.12 1.86 -14.23
C GLY A 7 10.98 2.38 -12.80
N VAL A 8 12.08 2.67 -12.11
CA VAL A 8 12.04 3.24 -10.76
C VAL A 8 11.58 4.70 -10.78
N GLU A 9 12.04 5.49 -11.76
CA GLU A 9 11.59 6.88 -11.94
C GLU A 9 10.10 6.95 -12.22
N LEU A 10 9.60 6.12 -13.15
CA LEU A 10 8.17 6.06 -13.44
C LEU A 10 7.35 5.65 -12.21
N LYS A 11 7.81 4.63 -11.46
CA LYS A 11 7.13 4.19 -10.23
C LYS A 11 7.05 5.32 -9.21
N ASN A 12 8.12 6.07 -9.02
CA ASN A 12 8.18 7.16 -8.05
C ASN A 12 7.29 8.34 -8.48
N ASN A 13 7.34 8.73 -9.74
CA ASN A 13 6.50 9.81 -10.27
C ASN A 13 5.00 9.51 -10.10
N LEU A 14 4.59 8.27 -10.36
CA LEU A 14 3.20 7.86 -10.19
C LEU A 14 2.77 7.89 -8.71
N LYS A 15 3.61 7.37 -7.81
CA LYS A 15 3.34 7.38 -6.36
C LYS A 15 3.21 8.81 -5.82
N ASN A 16 4.10 9.71 -6.23
CA ASN A 16 4.10 11.10 -5.78
C ASN A 16 2.85 11.86 -6.27
N SER A 17 2.48 11.68 -7.54
CA SER A 17 1.27 12.30 -8.11
C SER A 17 0.01 11.83 -7.38
N TRP A 18 -0.10 10.53 -7.13
CA TRP A 18 -1.23 9.97 -6.37
C TRP A 18 -1.28 10.48 -4.92
N TRP A 19 -0.13 10.55 -4.24
CA TRP A 19 -0.08 11.03 -2.86
C TRP A 19 -0.52 12.49 -2.75
N SER A 20 -0.08 13.35 -3.68
CA SER A 20 -0.48 14.76 -3.69
C SER A 20 -1.99 14.92 -3.83
N SER A 21 -2.62 14.24 -4.79
CA SER A 21 -4.06 14.37 -5.02
C SER A 21 -4.93 13.75 -3.93
N MET A 22 -4.45 12.68 -3.30
CA MET A 22 -5.23 11.98 -2.27
C MET A 22 -5.06 12.58 -0.88
N VAL A 23 -3.88 13.09 -0.54
CA VAL A 23 -3.54 13.49 0.83
C VAL A 23 -3.39 15.01 0.97
N TYR A 24 -2.81 15.71 -0.01
CA TYR A 24 -2.59 17.16 0.11
C TYR A 24 -3.75 18.00 -0.42
N GLU A 25 -4.43 17.52 -1.46
CA GLU A 25 -5.55 18.24 -2.07
C GLU A 25 -6.90 17.97 -1.38
N ARG A 26 -6.93 17.07 -0.39
CA ARG A 26 -8.14 16.65 0.33
C ARG A 26 -7.99 16.89 1.82
N ASP A 27 -8.99 17.54 2.42
CA ASP A 27 -9.00 17.85 3.86
C ASP A 27 -9.53 16.69 4.72
N ASP A 28 -10.00 15.59 4.10
CA ASP A 28 -10.65 14.45 4.76
C ASP A 28 -9.78 13.17 4.80
N VAL A 29 -8.51 13.25 4.36
CA VAL A 29 -7.61 12.10 4.23
C VAL A 29 -6.30 12.37 4.97
N GLU A 30 -5.91 11.42 5.83
CA GLU A 30 -4.64 11.45 6.56
C GLU A 30 -3.65 10.44 5.97
N GLY A 31 -2.37 10.82 5.93
CA GLY A 31 -1.29 9.95 5.49
C GLY A 31 -0.95 8.87 6.52
N LEU A 32 -0.76 7.62 6.08
CA LEU A 32 -0.34 6.51 6.93
C LEU A 32 0.73 5.66 6.24
N ASP A 33 1.74 5.24 7.00
CA ASP A 33 2.71 4.21 6.60
C ASP A 33 2.86 3.18 7.72
N SER A 34 2.49 1.92 7.44
CA SER A 34 2.40 0.84 8.41
C SER A 34 3.50 -0.20 8.21
N SER A 35 3.91 -0.87 9.30
CA SER A 35 4.86 -1.97 9.21
C SER A 35 4.33 -3.14 8.36
N ILE A 36 5.24 -3.78 7.62
CA ILE A 36 4.89 -4.94 6.78
C ILE A 36 4.50 -6.16 7.65
N LEU A 37 5.20 -6.39 8.76
CA LEU A 37 4.88 -7.49 9.66
C LEU A 37 3.60 -7.18 10.43
N THR A 38 2.60 -8.04 10.24
CA THR A 38 1.24 -7.88 10.81
C THR A 38 0.96 -8.99 11.81
N HIS A 39 0.33 -8.65 12.95
CA HIS A 39 -0.04 -9.62 13.99
C HIS A 39 -1.11 -10.61 13.48
N GLN A 40 -0.99 -11.91 13.81
CA GLN A 40 -1.90 -12.97 13.32
C GLN A 40 -3.38 -12.66 13.57
N HIS A 41 -3.75 -12.21 14.77
CA HIS A 41 -5.13 -11.79 15.06
C HIS A 41 -5.70 -10.74 14.09
N VAL A 42 -4.88 -9.80 13.57
CA VAL A 42 -5.35 -8.82 12.57
C VAL A 42 -5.71 -9.52 11.26
N LEU A 43 -4.93 -10.53 10.85
CA LEU A 43 -5.21 -11.33 9.65
C LEU A 43 -6.44 -12.24 9.84
N LYS A 44 -6.61 -12.80 11.04
CA LYS A 44 -7.79 -13.60 11.41
C LYS A 44 -9.08 -12.78 11.32
N TYR A 45 -9.13 -11.63 12.02
CA TYR A 45 -10.34 -10.82 12.07
C TYR A 45 -10.61 -10.06 10.76
N SER A 46 -9.61 -9.87 9.90
CA SER A 46 -9.81 -9.31 8.55
C SER A 46 -10.25 -10.36 7.52
N GLY A 47 -10.41 -11.64 7.90
CA GLY A 47 -10.87 -12.72 7.02
C GLY A 47 -9.82 -13.25 6.05
N HIS A 48 -8.58 -12.76 6.12
CA HIS A 48 -7.47 -13.21 5.25
C HIS A 48 -7.05 -14.65 5.56
N GLU A 49 -7.18 -15.12 6.81
CA GLU A 49 -6.87 -16.52 7.18
C GLU A 49 -7.82 -17.54 6.54
N GLU A 50 -9.08 -17.18 6.31
CA GLU A 50 -10.08 -18.10 5.73
C GLU A 50 -10.11 -18.02 4.19
N THR A 51 -9.79 -16.86 3.61
CA THR A 51 -9.91 -16.62 2.16
C THR A 51 -8.63 -16.89 1.38
N LEU A 52 -7.44 -16.75 1.99
CA LEU A 52 -6.16 -16.97 1.31
C LEU A 52 -5.67 -18.43 1.37
N LEU A 53 -6.39 -19.31 2.07
CA LEU A 53 -6.20 -20.74 1.97
C LEU A 53 -6.96 -21.24 0.74
N ILE A 54 -6.24 -21.38 -0.37
CA ILE A 54 -6.69 -22.12 -1.55
C ILE A 54 -6.63 -23.62 -1.17
N PRO A 55 -7.70 -24.43 -1.35
CA PRO A 55 -7.59 -25.88 -1.18
C PRO A 55 -6.66 -26.53 -2.21
#